data_AF-A0A7C4KUC9-F1
#
_entry.id   AF-A0A7C4KUC9-F1
#
_cell.length_a   1.000
_cell.length_b   1.000
_cell.length_c   1.000
_cell.angle_alpha   90.00
_cell.angle_beta   90.00
_cell.angle_gamma   90.00
#
_symmetry.space_group_name_H-M   'P 1'
#
loop_
_entity.id
_entity.type
_entity.pdbx_description
1 polymer ?
#
loop_
_entity_poly.entity_id
_entity_poly.type
_entity_poly.pdbx_seq_one_letter_code
_entity_poly.pdbx_strand_id
1 'polypeptide(L)'
;TTTIKIPKTIPYEDWVYGTYTVEAKVGTTTATTSFTLAAAALIVGTVVDEEGAPVPNAEVMVKETGVSVLTGKDGKFEIFTDVGTWTLVVSKAGYISTEEVVTVSVGTNDVGVITITSLEGVVVKLSAEVEALSKSVSELSARIEALEAQVPALAEISDKLDALEESLGALSNAVAELSSKVDTVSNAVADVSTKVSGVDAKVSDLSKAVNDLSKTVSALDASVKDALGKVTATLDALRVDITGLRSDLKTVSDKLGTLATKSDVDAVSKAVAGVDAKVGGVSGAVGGLSGAVYAAVVLALLAFIMSLLVYMTVRKAIAK
;
A
#
# COMPACT_ATOMS: atom_id res chain seq x y z
N THR A 1 67.59 42.04 107.61
CA THR A 1 67.12 42.91 106.53
C THR A 1 66.55 44.17 107.15
N THR A 2 67.17 45.32 106.96
CA THR A 2 66.66 46.59 107.52
C THR A 2 65.58 47.11 106.57
N THR A 3 64.30 46.96 106.93
CA THR A 3 63.19 47.46 106.10
C THR A 3 63.01 48.94 106.34
N ILE A 4 63.40 49.78 105.37
CA ILE A 4 63.02 51.19 105.35
C ILE A 4 61.54 51.24 104.96
N LYS A 5 60.67 51.54 105.93
CA LYS A 5 59.27 51.84 105.64
C LYS A 5 59.19 53.28 105.13
N ILE A 6 59.00 53.44 103.84
CA ILE A 6 58.56 54.71 103.26
C ILE A 6 57.20 55.05 103.91
N PRO A 7 56.91 56.32 104.28
CA PRO A 7 55.66 56.70 104.93
C PRO A 7 54.43 56.13 104.20
N LYS A 8 53.45 55.64 104.97
CA LYS A 8 52.21 55.05 104.43
C LYS A 8 51.38 56.04 103.60
N THR A 9 51.61 57.35 103.76
CA THR A 9 51.04 58.42 102.95
C THR A 9 52.06 59.55 102.83
N ILE A 10 52.34 59.98 101.60
CA ILE A 10 53.16 61.14 101.22
C ILE A 10 52.21 62.10 100.47
N PRO A 11 52.38 63.44 100.51
CA PRO A 11 51.43 64.38 99.90
C PRO A 11 51.13 64.02 98.45
N TYR A 12 49.84 63.89 98.15
CA TYR A 12 49.29 63.30 96.92
C TYR A 12 49.48 64.16 95.66
N GLU A 13 49.95 65.40 95.77
CA GLU A 13 49.75 66.39 94.70
C GLU A 13 50.94 66.65 93.74
N ASP A 14 52.14 66.09 93.98
CA ASP A 14 53.34 66.49 93.20
C ASP A 14 54.18 65.36 92.57
N TRP A 15 53.68 64.12 92.52
CA TRP A 15 54.40 63.04 91.82
C TRP A 15 54.08 63.05 90.32
N VAL A 16 55.10 63.21 89.48
CA VAL A 16 55.01 63.12 88.01
C VAL A 16 55.27 61.68 87.58
N TYR A 17 54.51 61.16 86.63
CA TYR A 17 54.74 59.82 86.09
C TYR A 17 56.20 59.63 85.64
N GLY A 18 56.84 58.55 86.08
CA GLY A 18 58.26 58.30 85.86
C GLY A 18 58.86 57.23 86.75
N THR A 19 60.14 56.89 86.52
CA THR A 19 60.89 55.96 87.36
C THR A 19 61.51 56.68 88.54
N TYR A 20 61.11 56.28 89.72
CA TYR A 20 61.63 56.75 90.99
C TYR A 20 62.67 55.78 91.50
N THR A 21 63.85 56.31 91.85
CA THR A 21 64.92 55.53 92.46
C THR A 21 65.05 55.93 93.92
N VAL A 22 64.82 54.97 94.80
CA VAL A 22 65.07 55.12 96.23
C VAL A 22 66.52 54.77 96.48
N GLU A 23 67.26 55.72 97.03
CA GLU A 23 68.67 55.58 97.35
C GLU A 23 68.85 55.58 98.88
N ALA A 24 69.45 54.53 99.42
CA ALA A 24 69.82 54.42 100.82
C ALA A 24 71.35 54.51 100.97
N LYS A 25 71.82 55.43 101.82
CA LYS A 25 73.25 55.69 102.05
C LYS A 25 73.65 55.50 103.51
N VAL A 26 74.77 54.81 103.73
CA VAL A 26 75.46 54.74 105.03
C VAL A 26 76.96 54.89 104.78
N GLY A 27 77.54 56.01 105.24
CA GLY A 27 78.93 56.35 104.91
C GLY A 27 79.14 56.50 103.41
N THR A 28 80.05 55.71 102.83
CA THR A 28 80.32 55.66 101.37
C THR A 28 79.52 54.57 100.64
N THR A 29 78.73 53.76 101.35
CA THR A 29 77.96 52.67 100.75
C THR A 29 76.57 53.16 100.35
N THR A 30 76.22 52.94 99.08
CA THR A 30 74.91 53.25 98.51
C THR A 30 74.24 51.96 98.04
N ALA A 31 72.95 51.79 98.35
CA ALA A 31 72.08 50.80 97.72
C ALA A 31 70.87 51.51 97.08
N THR A 32 70.52 51.11 95.86
CA THR A 32 69.37 51.66 95.14
C THR A 32 68.35 50.59 94.83
N THR A 33 67.09 51.01 94.78
CA THR A 33 66.00 50.25 94.16
C THR A 33 65.12 51.23 93.41
N SER A 34 64.56 50.80 92.29
CA SER A 34 63.73 51.67 91.45
C SER A 34 62.34 51.08 91.29
N PHE A 35 61.35 51.96 91.25
CA PHE A 35 59.97 51.64 90.90
C PHE A 35 59.46 52.68 89.91
N THR A 36 58.61 52.28 88.96
CA THR A 36 58.02 53.20 87.98
C THR A 36 56.58 53.49 88.35
N LEU A 37 56.24 54.77 88.37
CA LEU A 37 54.88 55.26 88.47
C LEU A 37 54.40 55.59 87.04
N ALA A 38 53.71 54.66 86.40
CA ALA A 38 53.19 54.83 85.04
C ALA A 38 51.81 55.51 85.07
N ALA A 39 51.41 56.11 83.94
CA ALA A 39 50.10 56.71 83.81
C ALA A 39 49.03 55.62 83.76
N ALA A 40 48.14 55.63 84.74
CA ALA A 40 47.04 54.69 84.82
C ALA A 40 45.93 55.08 83.84
N ALA A 41 45.48 54.10 83.06
CA ALA A 41 44.25 54.13 82.29
C ALA A 41 43.20 53.28 83.00
N LEU A 42 41.99 53.81 83.13
CA LEU A 42 40.83 53.04 83.58
C LEU A 42 40.04 52.61 82.33
N ILE A 43 39.85 51.32 82.15
CA ILE A 43 38.97 50.77 81.12
C ILE A 43 37.62 50.49 81.76
N VAL A 44 36.56 51.04 81.17
CA VAL A 44 35.18 50.76 81.56
C VAL A 44 34.42 50.20 80.37
N GLY A 45 33.42 49.36 80.63
CA GLY A 45 32.58 48.78 79.58
C GLY A 45 31.48 47.94 80.18
N THR A 46 30.63 47.38 79.33
CA THR A 46 29.54 46.49 79.73
C THR A 46 29.60 45.19 78.94
N VAL A 47 29.54 44.05 79.61
CA VAL A 47 29.44 42.74 78.97
C VAL A 47 27.97 42.31 78.92
N VAL A 48 27.49 41.97 77.73
CA VAL A 48 26.13 41.47 77.49
C VAL A 48 26.15 40.16 76.71
N ASP A 49 25.04 39.42 76.73
CA ASP A 49 24.83 38.23 75.90
C ASP A 49 24.21 38.58 74.52
N GLU A 50 23.98 37.57 73.69
CA GLU A 50 23.41 37.71 72.33
C GLU A 50 21.97 38.25 72.30
N GLU A 51 21.23 38.18 73.41
CA GLU A 51 19.94 38.83 73.61
C GLU A 51 20.05 40.26 74.17
N GLY A 52 21.26 40.70 74.51
CA GLY A 52 21.55 42.02 75.08
C GLY A 52 21.35 42.10 76.60
N ALA A 53 21.16 40.98 77.29
CA ALA A 53 21.10 40.93 78.75
C ALA A 53 22.51 41.03 79.37
N PRO A 54 22.67 41.77 80.48
CA PRO A 54 23.97 41.94 81.11
C PRO A 54 24.49 40.62 81.67
N VAL A 55 25.78 40.33 81.46
CA VAL A 55 26.41 39.10 81.97
C VAL A 55 27.18 39.40 83.25
N PRO A 56 26.67 39.01 84.43
CA PRO A 56 27.34 39.25 85.70
C PRO A 56 28.42 38.22 86.01
N ASN A 57 29.45 38.65 86.75
CA ASN A 57 30.59 37.85 87.14
C ASN A 57 31.33 37.22 85.95
N ALA A 58 31.36 37.89 84.79
CA ALA A 58 32.24 37.56 83.68
C ALA A 58 33.63 38.11 83.99
N GLU A 59 34.65 37.30 83.75
CA GLU A 59 36.05 37.71 83.91
C GLU A 59 36.47 38.52 82.69
N VAL A 60 36.92 39.75 82.93
CA VAL A 60 37.56 40.62 81.94
C VAL A 60 39.03 40.68 82.30
N MET A 61 39.87 40.04 81.49
CA MET A 61 41.30 39.93 81.71
C MET A 61 42.07 40.70 80.64
N VAL A 62 43.06 41.49 81.04
CA VAL A 62 44.08 42.01 80.13
C VAL A 62 45.10 40.90 79.88
N LYS A 63 45.06 40.30 78.68
CA LYS A 63 45.81 39.09 78.32
C LYS A 63 47.31 39.21 78.58
N GLU A 64 47.88 40.38 78.26
CA GLU A 64 49.31 40.62 78.32
C GLU A 64 49.83 40.80 79.76
N THR A 65 49.00 41.32 80.66
CA THR A 65 49.39 41.61 82.06
C THR A 65 48.87 40.56 83.04
N GLY A 66 47.85 39.79 82.66
CA GLY A 66 47.15 38.83 83.52
C GLY A 66 46.26 39.49 84.58
N VAL A 67 46.12 40.82 84.57
CA VAL A 67 45.20 41.53 85.47
C VAL A 67 43.78 41.24 85.03
N SER A 68 42.91 40.84 85.96
CA SER A 68 41.50 40.59 85.67
C SER A 68 40.56 41.18 86.71
N VAL A 69 39.34 41.46 86.26
CA VAL A 69 38.22 41.92 87.09
C VAL A 69 36.97 41.13 86.73
N LEU A 70 35.98 41.13 87.64
CA LEU A 70 34.68 40.53 87.38
C LEU A 70 33.65 41.64 87.07
N THR A 71 32.78 41.39 86.09
CA THR A 71 31.65 42.27 85.81
C THR A 71 30.63 42.28 86.97
N GLY A 72 30.01 43.44 87.20
CA GLY A 72 28.94 43.66 88.15
C GLY A 72 27.60 43.05 87.71
N LYS A 73 26.55 43.25 88.52
CA LYS A 73 25.20 42.74 88.25
C LYS A 73 24.57 43.31 86.97
N ASP A 74 25.00 44.50 86.59
CA ASP A 74 24.62 45.24 85.39
C ASP A 74 25.57 44.95 84.20
N GLY A 75 26.48 43.98 84.34
CA GLY A 75 27.46 43.63 83.32
C GLY A 75 28.62 44.63 83.21
N LYS A 76 28.63 45.70 84.01
CA LYS A 76 29.69 46.72 83.95
C LYS A 76 30.98 46.20 84.57
N PHE A 77 32.12 46.60 84.02
CA PHE A 77 33.43 46.36 84.61
C PHE A 77 34.28 47.63 84.61
N GLU A 78 35.24 47.67 85.52
CA GLU A 78 36.24 48.73 85.62
C GLU A 78 37.60 48.06 85.90
N ILE A 79 38.59 48.24 85.03
CA ILE A 79 39.92 47.63 85.16
C ILE A 79 41.02 48.66 84.90
N PHE A 80 41.99 48.73 85.79
CA PHE A 80 43.16 49.61 85.65
C PHE A 80 44.28 48.91 84.89
N THR A 81 44.87 49.61 83.94
CA THR A 81 46.06 49.17 83.20
C THR A 81 46.94 50.37 82.86
N ASP A 82 48.14 50.13 82.34
CA ASP A 82 48.99 51.19 81.80
C ASP A 82 48.44 51.68 80.45
N VAL A 83 48.76 52.91 80.05
CA VAL A 83 48.42 53.38 78.69
C VAL A 83 49.07 52.52 77.62
N GLY A 84 48.32 52.18 76.57
CA GLY A 84 48.81 51.28 75.51
C GLY A 84 47.69 50.55 74.78
N THR A 85 48.08 49.55 73.98
CA THR A 85 47.13 48.63 73.33
C THR A 85 47.14 47.31 74.06
N TRP A 86 45.96 46.82 74.40
CA TRP A 86 45.74 45.64 75.22
C TRP A 86 44.70 44.72 74.60
N THR A 87 44.81 43.42 74.86
CA THR A 87 43.78 42.45 74.48
C THR A 87 42.94 42.13 75.71
N LEU A 88 41.67 42.53 75.68
CA LEU A 88 40.69 42.10 76.67
C LEU A 88 40.19 40.71 76.30
N VAL A 89 40.35 39.76 77.20
CA VAL A 89 39.75 38.43 77.12
C VAL A 89 38.56 38.43 78.08
N VAL A 90 37.36 38.34 77.52
CA VAL A 90 36.13 38.22 78.30
C VAL A 90 35.73 36.75 78.33
N SER A 91 35.67 36.18 79.53
CA SER A 91 35.32 34.77 79.71
C SER A 91 34.33 34.57 80.86
N LYS A 92 33.40 33.64 80.66
CA LYS A 92 32.40 33.27 81.66
C LYS A 92 32.05 31.80 81.45
N ALA A 93 31.98 31.03 82.53
CA ALA A 93 31.49 29.65 82.45
C ALA A 93 30.10 29.61 81.82
N GLY A 94 29.92 28.80 80.79
CA GLY A 94 28.67 28.74 80.00
C GLY A 94 28.61 29.73 78.83
N TYR A 95 29.68 30.47 78.55
CA TYR A 95 29.80 31.37 77.39
C TYR A 95 31.06 31.06 76.58
N ILE A 96 31.04 31.43 75.31
CA ILE A 96 32.20 31.41 74.43
C ILE A 96 33.08 32.61 74.78
N SER A 97 34.39 32.37 75.00
CA SER A 97 35.34 33.44 75.28
C SER A 97 35.54 34.32 74.06
N THR A 98 35.51 35.64 74.25
CA THR A 98 35.75 36.63 73.20
C THR A 98 37.02 37.41 73.52
N GLU A 99 37.83 37.70 72.51
CA GLU A 99 38.99 38.60 72.62
C GLU A 99 38.68 39.91 71.88
N GLU A 100 38.92 41.04 72.52
CA GLU A 100 38.74 42.38 71.94
C GLU A 100 40.01 43.21 72.16
N VAL A 101 40.52 43.82 71.09
CA VAL A 101 41.72 44.66 71.17
C VAL A 101 41.32 46.10 71.41
N VAL A 102 41.85 46.71 72.48
CA VAL A 102 41.53 48.07 72.90
C VAL A 102 42.78 48.92 73.06
N THR A 103 42.71 50.18 72.64
CA THR A 103 43.79 51.16 72.85
C THR A 103 43.33 52.19 73.88
N VAL A 104 44.10 52.34 74.96
CA VAL A 104 43.70 53.11 76.14
C VAL A 104 44.69 54.22 76.44
N SER A 105 44.16 55.41 76.69
CA SER A 105 44.89 56.63 77.03
C SER A 105 44.71 56.98 78.50
N VAL A 106 45.43 58.00 78.99
CA VAL A 106 45.31 58.46 80.39
C VAL A 106 43.86 58.86 80.68
N GLY A 107 43.32 58.39 81.80
CA GLY A 107 41.93 58.64 82.22
C GLY A 107 40.99 57.47 81.94
N THR A 108 39.69 57.76 81.85
CA THR A 108 38.64 56.76 81.62
C THR A 108 38.45 56.48 80.13
N ASN A 109 38.51 55.21 79.74
CA ASN A 109 38.33 54.73 78.38
C ASN A 109 37.12 53.79 78.37
N ASP A 110 36.02 54.23 77.76
CA ASP A 110 34.82 53.40 77.61
C ASP A 110 34.92 52.57 76.33
N VAL A 111 34.99 51.24 76.48
CA VAL A 111 35.04 50.28 75.37
C VAL A 111 33.65 49.87 74.89
N GLY A 112 32.59 50.44 75.47
CA GLY A 112 31.22 50.20 75.08
C GLY A 112 30.72 48.82 75.52
N VAL A 113 29.98 48.18 74.63
CA VAL A 113 29.32 46.90 74.88
C VAL A 113 30.11 45.77 74.23
N ILE A 114 30.60 44.84 75.06
CA ILE A 114 31.21 43.60 74.59
C ILE A 114 30.15 42.51 74.66
N THR A 115 29.80 41.94 73.50
CA THR A 115 28.84 40.82 73.44
C THR A 115 29.59 39.50 73.49
N ILE A 116 29.19 38.60 74.39
CA ILE A 116 29.68 37.22 74.44
C ILE A 116 28.53 36.25 74.20
N THR A 117 28.76 35.17 73.47
CA THR A 117 27.69 34.23 73.10
C THR A 117 27.54 33.14 74.16
N SER A 118 26.32 32.91 74.64
CA SER A 118 26.04 31.81 75.56
C SER A 118 26.09 30.45 74.86
N LEU A 119 26.60 29.42 75.54
CA LEU A 119 26.56 28.05 75.03
C LEU A 119 25.11 27.56 74.89
N GLU A 120 24.21 28.04 75.75
CA GLU A 120 22.78 27.71 75.68
C GLU A 120 22.14 28.25 74.40
N GLY A 121 22.39 29.51 74.03
CA GLY A 121 21.89 30.11 72.79
C GLY A 121 22.41 29.39 71.54
N VAL A 122 23.66 28.93 71.56
CA VAL A 122 24.21 28.07 70.51
C VAL A 122 23.46 26.74 70.42
N VAL A 123 23.17 26.08 71.56
CA VAL A 123 22.40 24.83 71.60
C VAL A 123 20.97 25.02 71.10
N VAL A 124 20.32 26.13 71.47
CA VAL A 124 18.97 26.47 70.99
C VAL A 124 18.97 26.68 69.48
N LYS A 125 19.93 27.45 68.95
CA LYS A 125 20.06 27.67 67.50
C LYS A 125 20.31 26.37 66.75
N LEU A 126 21.24 25.54 67.24
CA LEU A 126 21.53 24.24 66.63
C LEU A 126 20.32 23.30 66.69
N SER A 127 19.57 23.32 67.79
CA SER A 127 18.35 22.51 67.93
C SER A 127 17.28 22.93 66.91
N ALA A 128 17.10 24.23 66.68
CA ALA A 128 16.20 24.73 65.65
C ALA A 128 16.66 24.35 64.22
N GLU A 129 17.95 24.42 63.94
CA GLU A 129 18.52 23.96 62.65
C GLU A 129 18.32 22.45 62.45
N VAL A 130 18.48 21.64 63.50
CA VAL A 130 18.22 20.20 63.48
C VAL A 130 16.74 19.89 63.24
N GLU A 131 15.83 20.63 63.87
CA GLU A 131 14.38 20.47 63.66
C GLU A 131 14.00 20.82 62.21
N ALA A 132 14.54 21.91 61.68
CA ALA A 132 14.34 22.28 60.28
C ALA A 132 14.86 21.20 59.32
N LEU A 133 16.06 20.67 59.57
CA LEU A 133 16.64 19.60 58.77
C LEU A 133 15.81 18.31 58.86
N SER A 134 15.31 17.97 60.04
CA SER A 134 14.43 16.80 60.25
C SER A 134 13.13 16.93 59.44
N LYS A 135 12.55 18.13 59.36
CA LYS A 135 11.39 18.41 58.52
C LYS A 135 11.72 18.25 57.03
N SER A 136 12.85 18.78 56.57
CA SER A 136 13.30 18.61 55.18
C SER A 136 13.55 17.14 54.82
N VAL A 137 14.12 16.35 55.73
CA VAL A 137 14.31 14.91 55.55
C VAL A 137 12.96 14.20 55.41
N SER A 138 11.99 14.53 56.27
CA SER A 138 10.64 13.93 56.21
C SER A 138 9.92 14.25 54.90
N GLU A 139 10.05 15.48 54.42
CA GLU A 139 9.48 15.89 53.13
C GLU A 139 10.16 15.20 51.95
N LEU A 140 11.49 15.04 52.00
CA LEU A 140 12.23 14.32 50.97
C LEU A 140 11.84 12.83 50.94
N SER A 141 11.68 12.19 52.10
CA SER A 141 11.19 10.81 52.19
C SER A 141 9.80 10.66 51.56
N ALA A 142 8.86 11.57 51.85
CA ALA A 142 7.54 11.54 51.23
C ALA A 142 7.60 11.73 49.70
N ARG A 143 8.50 12.59 49.21
CA ARG A 143 8.72 12.77 47.75
C ARG A 143 9.32 11.53 47.10
N ILE A 144 10.19 10.79 47.81
CA ILE A 144 10.75 9.52 47.33
C ILE A 144 9.64 8.47 47.22
N GLU A 145 8.83 8.29 48.27
CA GLU A 145 7.71 7.34 48.24
C GLU A 145 6.72 7.64 47.10
N ALA A 146 6.41 8.93 46.88
CA ALA A 146 5.55 9.35 45.79
C ALA A 146 6.15 9.09 44.40
N LEU A 147 7.48 9.14 44.26
CA LEU A 147 8.16 8.83 43.01
C LEU A 147 8.25 7.32 42.79
N GLU A 148 8.55 6.55 43.83
CA GLU A 148 8.54 5.08 43.80
C GLU A 148 7.16 4.56 43.41
N ALA A 149 6.08 5.20 43.90
CA ALA A 149 4.71 4.87 43.53
C ALA A 149 4.37 5.13 42.04
N GLN A 150 5.16 5.94 41.32
CA GLN A 150 4.97 6.18 39.89
C GLN A 150 5.67 5.13 39.01
N VAL A 151 6.62 4.37 39.55
CA VAL A 151 7.38 3.34 38.82
C VAL A 151 6.47 2.24 38.22
N PRO A 152 5.44 1.71 38.93
CA PRO A 152 4.52 0.72 38.36
C PRO A 152 3.75 1.21 37.14
N ALA A 153 3.37 2.49 37.11
CA ALA A 153 2.67 3.07 35.95
C ALA A 153 3.56 3.11 34.71
N LEU A 154 4.88 3.27 34.88
CA LEU A 154 5.83 3.20 33.77
C LEU A 154 5.95 1.78 33.19
N ALA A 155 5.87 0.75 34.05
CA ALA A 155 5.84 -0.64 33.59
C ALA A 155 4.57 -0.93 32.77
N GLU A 156 3.40 -0.46 33.21
CA GLU A 156 2.16 -0.60 32.43
C GLU A 156 2.22 0.09 31.06
N ILE A 157 2.93 1.23 30.97
CA ILE A 157 3.16 1.91 29.69
C ILE A 157 4.04 1.06 28.77
N SER A 158 5.08 0.42 29.31
CA SER A 158 5.94 -0.51 28.55
C SER A 158 5.13 -1.68 27.99
N ASP A 159 4.30 -2.32 28.81
CA ASP A 159 3.46 -3.45 28.37
C ASP A 159 2.48 -3.04 27.26
N LYS A 160 1.90 -1.83 27.35
CA LYS A 160 1.04 -1.27 26.30
C LYS A 160 1.79 -0.98 25.01
N LEU A 161 3.08 -0.60 25.09
CA LEU A 161 3.92 -0.36 23.92
C LEU A 161 4.22 -1.68 23.20
N ASP A 162 4.55 -2.74 23.94
CA ASP A 162 4.81 -4.07 23.38
C ASP A 162 3.56 -4.62 22.66
N ALA A 163 2.38 -4.48 23.29
CA ALA A 163 1.12 -4.89 22.66
C ALA A 163 0.78 -4.08 21.40
N LEU A 164 1.13 -2.80 21.37
CA LEU A 164 0.94 -1.94 20.20
C LEU A 164 1.90 -2.34 19.07
N GLU A 165 3.15 -2.69 19.38
CA GLU A 165 4.13 -3.19 18.41
C GLU A 165 3.66 -4.50 17.76
N GLU A 166 3.14 -5.43 18.56
CA GLU A 166 2.56 -6.68 18.06
C GLU A 166 1.36 -6.41 17.13
N SER A 167 0.46 -5.50 17.55
CA SER A 167 -0.72 -5.11 16.77
C SER A 167 -0.32 -4.47 15.43
N LEU A 168 0.72 -3.63 15.42
CA LEU A 168 1.24 -3.00 14.21
C LEU A 168 1.87 -4.05 13.26
N GLY A 169 2.60 -5.02 13.80
CA GLY A 169 3.15 -6.14 13.04
C GLY A 169 2.05 -6.98 12.37
N ALA A 170 1.01 -7.34 13.13
CA ALA A 170 -0.14 -8.08 12.60
C ALA A 170 -0.86 -7.30 11.48
N LEU A 171 -1.06 -5.99 11.66
CA LEU A 171 -1.68 -5.13 10.65
C LEU A 171 -0.83 -5.04 9.37
N SER A 172 0.49 -4.91 9.50
CA SER A 172 1.41 -4.89 8.35
C SER A 172 1.30 -6.17 7.51
N ASN A 173 1.26 -7.33 8.17
CA ASN A 173 1.10 -8.61 7.50
C ASN A 173 -0.26 -8.72 6.79
N ALA A 174 -1.34 -8.30 7.45
CA ALA A 174 -2.68 -8.31 6.86
C ALA A 174 -2.77 -7.41 5.60
N VAL A 175 -2.12 -6.25 5.61
CA VAL A 175 -2.05 -5.35 4.46
C VAL A 175 -1.26 -5.98 3.31
N ALA A 176 -0.14 -6.65 3.60
CA ALA A 176 0.65 -7.35 2.58
C ALA A 176 -0.14 -8.49 1.92
N GLU A 177 -0.87 -9.28 2.72
CA GLU A 177 -1.76 -10.33 2.20
C GLU A 177 -2.89 -9.76 1.34
N LEU A 178 -3.51 -8.67 1.79
CA LEU A 178 -4.58 -8.01 1.03
C LEU A 178 -4.05 -7.49 -0.32
N SER A 179 -2.84 -6.91 -0.35
CA SER A 179 -2.20 -6.46 -1.59
C SER A 179 -2.02 -7.63 -2.57
N SER A 180 -1.53 -8.78 -2.10
CA SER A 180 -1.37 -9.97 -2.95
C SER A 180 -2.71 -10.50 -3.48
N LYS A 181 -3.78 -10.48 -2.65
CA LYS A 181 -5.14 -10.83 -3.10
C LYS A 181 -5.67 -9.86 -4.15
N VAL A 182 -5.39 -8.56 -4.01
CA VAL A 182 -5.75 -7.55 -5.02
C VAL A 182 -5.04 -7.82 -6.35
N ASP A 183 -3.74 -8.11 -6.34
CA ASP A 183 -3.00 -8.46 -7.55
C ASP A 183 -3.57 -9.71 -8.24
N THR A 184 -3.91 -10.72 -7.43
CA THR A 184 -4.53 -11.96 -7.93
C THR A 184 -5.88 -11.68 -8.61
N VAL A 185 -6.73 -10.87 -7.97
CA VAL A 185 -8.04 -10.49 -8.53
C VAL A 185 -7.87 -9.65 -9.80
N SER A 186 -6.91 -8.70 -9.82
CA SER A 186 -6.61 -7.87 -10.98
C SER A 186 -6.26 -8.72 -12.21
N ASN A 187 -5.39 -9.72 -12.02
CA ASN A 187 -5.01 -10.65 -13.08
C ASN A 187 -6.20 -11.51 -13.54
N ALA A 188 -7.00 -12.02 -12.61
CA ALA A 188 -8.20 -12.79 -12.96
C ALA A 188 -9.22 -11.97 -13.76
N VAL A 189 -9.39 -10.68 -13.45
CA VAL A 189 -10.24 -9.77 -14.21
C VAL A 189 -9.70 -9.54 -15.62
N ALA A 190 -8.38 -9.35 -15.77
CA ALA A 190 -7.75 -9.21 -17.08
C ALA A 190 -7.95 -10.46 -17.97
N ASP A 191 -7.82 -11.65 -17.37
CA ASP A 191 -8.06 -12.92 -18.05
C ASP A 191 -9.52 -13.06 -18.50
N VAL A 192 -10.46 -12.72 -17.62
CA VAL A 192 -11.90 -12.72 -17.96
C VAL A 192 -12.20 -11.74 -19.08
N SER A 193 -11.64 -10.52 -19.03
CA SER A 193 -11.80 -9.52 -20.10
C SER A 193 -11.32 -10.05 -21.46
N THR A 194 -10.21 -10.77 -21.47
CA THR A 194 -9.67 -11.41 -22.69
C THR A 194 -10.59 -12.52 -23.19
N LYS A 195 -11.10 -13.37 -22.30
CA LYS A 195 -12.06 -14.43 -22.65
C LYS A 195 -13.38 -13.86 -23.20
N VAL A 196 -13.89 -12.77 -22.62
CA VAL A 196 -15.09 -12.07 -23.11
C VAL A 196 -14.88 -11.54 -24.52
N SER A 197 -13.75 -10.87 -24.77
CA SER A 197 -13.40 -10.39 -26.12
C SER A 197 -13.33 -11.54 -27.15
N GLY A 198 -12.79 -12.70 -26.73
CA GLY A 198 -12.77 -13.90 -27.56
C GLY A 198 -14.16 -14.49 -27.84
N VAL A 199 -15.08 -14.43 -26.86
CA VAL A 199 -16.49 -14.82 -27.05
C VAL A 199 -17.19 -13.86 -28.01
N ASP A 200 -17.00 -12.55 -27.87
CA ASP A 200 -17.59 -11.54 -28.75
C ASP A 200 -17.16 -11.75 -30.22
N ALA A 201 -15.88 -12.05 -30.45
CA ALA A 201 -15.38 -12.39 -31.78
C ALA A 201 -16.08 -13.63 -32.36
N LYS A 202 -16.19 -14.72 -31.58
CA LYS A 202 -16.88 -15.94 -32.00
C LYS A 202 -18.36 -15.71 -32.30
N VAL A 203 -19.05 -14.89 -31.50
CA VAL A 203 -20.45 -14.51 -31.74
C VAL A 203 -20.59 -13.72 -33.04
N SER A 204 -19.68 -12.78 -33.31
CA SER A 204 -19.65 -12.02 -34.56
C SER A 204 -19.44 -12.92 -35.78
N ASP A 205 -18.56 -13.92 -35.68
CA ASP A 205 -18.31 -14.86 -36.78
C ASP A 205 -19.49 -15.82 -36.99
N LEU A 206 -20.07 -16.32 -35.91
CA LEU A 206 -21.29 -17.14 -35.99
C LEU A 206 -22.44 -16.35 -36.63
N SER A 207 -22.60 -15.07 -36.30
CA SER A 207 -23.61 -14.20 -36.91
C SER A 207 -23.42 -14.06 -38.43
N LYS A 208 -22.16 -13.91 -38.90
CA LYS A 208 -21.87 -13.90 -40.35
C LYS A 208 -22.22 -15.25 -41.00
N ALA A 209 -21.80 -16.35 -40.38
CA ALA A 209 -22.07 -17.69 -40.88
C ALA A 209 -23.59 -17.98 -40.99
N VAL A 210 -24.39 -17.55 -40.01
CA VAL A 210 -25.86 -17.67 -40.04
C VAL A 210 -26.46 -16.85 -41.16
N ASN A 211 -25.98 -15.61 -41.37
CA ASN A 211 -26.46 -14.77 -42.47
C ASN A 211 -26.13 -15.37 -43.85
N ASP A 212 -24.93 -15.92 -44.01
CA ASP A 212 -24.54 -16.56 -45.27
C ASP A 212 -25.32 -17.84 -45.52
N LEU A 213 -25.53 -18.66 -44.49
CA LEU A 213 -26.41 -19.82 -44.58
C LEU A 213 -27.84 -19.42 -44.97
N SER A 214 -28.38 -18.34 -44.42
CA SER A 214 -29.71 -17.80 -44.79
C SER A 214 -29.79 -17.43 -46.27
N LYS A 215 -28.71 -16.86 -46.84
CA LYS A 215 -28.64 -16.54 -48.28
C LYS A 215 -28.58 -17.83 -49.12
N THR A 216 -27.77 -18.81 -48.73
CA THR A 216 -27.69 -20.10 -49.41
C THR A 216 -29.05 -20.82 -49.43
N VAL A 217 -29.77 -20.82 -48.30
CA VAL A 217 -31.13 -21.39 -48.23
C VAL A 217 -32.09 -20.67 -49.17
N SER A 218 -32.05 -19.34 -49.23
CA SER A 218 -32.90 -18.55 -50.15
C SER A 218 -32.58 -18.83 -51.62
N ALA A 219 -31.30 -18.97 -51.96
CA ALA A 219 -30.87 -19.31 -53.31
C ALA A 219 -31.28 -20.74 -53.71
N LEU A 220 -31.21 -21.68 -52.75
CA LEU A 220 -31.67 -23.05 -52.95
C LEU A 220 -33.19 -23.10 -53.18
N ASP A 221 -33.98 -22.38 -52.38
CA ASP A 221 -35.43 -22.26 -52.57
C ASP A 221 -35.79 -21.77 -53.98
N ALA A 222 -35.12 -20.70 -54.45
CA ALA A 222 -35.30 -20.19 -55.79
C ALA A 222 -34.93 -21.21 -56.88
N SER A 223 -33.82 -21.91 -56.70
CA SER A 223 -33.36 -22.95 -57.64
C SER A 223 -34.33 -24.13 -57.72
N VAL A 224 -34.86 -24.56 -56.57
CA VAL A 224 -35.88 -25.63 -56.50
C VAL A 224 -37.17 -25.17 -57.19
N LYS A 225 -37.62 -23.94 -56.96
CA LYS A 225 -38.80 -23.37 -57.62
C LYS A 225 -38.65 -23.32 -59.15
N ASP A 226 -37.49 -22.90 -59.64
CA ASP A 226 -37.16 -22.88 -61.07
C ASP A 226 -37.16 -24.29 -61.67
N ALA A 227 -36.47 -25.23 -61.01
CA ALA A 227 -36.42 -26.63 -61.45
C ALA A 227 -37.82 -27.26 -61.52
N LEU A 228 -38.65 -27.03 -60.50
CA LEU A 228 -40.03 -27.49 -60.46
C LEU A 228 -40.84 -26.90 -61.63
N GLY A 229 -40.69 -25.59 -61.89
CA GLY A 229 -41.33 -24.93 -63.02
C GLY A 229 -40.95 -25.53 -64.38
N LYS A 230 -39.66 -25.83 -64.60
CA LYS A 230 -39.17 -26.48 -65.83
C LYS A 230 -39.72 -27.90 -66.00
N VAL A 231 -39.79 -28.67 -64.90
CA VAL A 231 -40.39 -30.01 -64.89
C VAL A 231 -41.87 -29.93 -65.25
N THR A 232 -42.63 -29.01 -64.65
CA THR A 232 -44.04 -28.77 -65.00
C THR A 232 -44.20 -28.43 -66.48
N ALA A 233 -43.39 -27.51 -67.01
CA ALA A 233 -43.45 -27.14 -68.43
C ALA A 233 -43.14 -28.32 -69.37
N THR A 234 -42.17 -29.16 -69.01
CA THR A 234 -41.83 -30.38 -69.77
C THR A 234 -42.97 -31.38 -69.75
N LEU A 235 -43.62 -31.55 -68.59
CA LEU A 235 -44.78 -32.43 -68.45
C LEU A 235 -45.96 -31.94 -69.30
N ASP A 236 -46.20 -30.64 -69.33
CA ASP A 236 -47.25 -30.04 -70.17
C ASP A 236 -46.96 -30.23 -71.67
N ALA A 237 -45.71 -30.05 -72.10
CA ALA A 237 -45.29 -30.29 -73.48
C ALA A 237 -45.48 -31.77 -73.88
N LEU A 238 -45.02 -32.71 -73.06
CA LEU A 238 -45.23 -34.15 -73.28
C LEU A 238 -46.73 -34.49 -73.35
N ARG A 239 -47.57 -33.84 -72.54
CA ARG A 239 -49.03 -34.03 -72.57
C ARG A 239 -49.64 -33.58 -73.90
N VAL A 240 -49.16 -32.47 -74.47
CA VAL A 240 -49.54 -32.00 -75.81
C VAL A 240 -49.09 -33.00 -76.87
N ASP A 241 -47.82 -33.41 -76.84
CA ASP A 241 -47.26 -34.38 -77.79
C ASP A 241 -48.02 -35.71 -77.77
N ILE A 242 -48.35 -36.24 -76.59
CA ILE A 242 -49.17 -37.46 -76.44
C ILE A 242 -50.56 -37.27 -77.07
N THR A 243 -51.17 -36.08 -76.93
CA THR A 243 -52.46 -35.76 -77.53
C THR A 243 -52.36 -35.67 -79.06
N GLY A 244 -51.27 -35.09 -79.56
CA GLY A 244 -50.91 -35.05 -80.98
C GLY A 244 -50.73 -36.46 -81.56
N LEU A 245 -49.88 -37.28 -80.94
CA LEU A 245 -49.66 -38.68 -81.31
C LEU A 245 -50.96 -39.49 -81.31
N ARG A 246 -51.86 -39.29 -80.34
CA ARG A 246 -53.19 -39.93 -80.33
C ARG A 246 -54.03 -39.52 -81.54
N SER A 247 -53.94 -38.26 -81.97
CA SER A 247 -54.66 -37.73 -83.14
C SER A 247 -54.08 -38.25 -84.46
N ASP A 248 -52.75 -38.29 -84.57
CA ASP A 248 -52.04 -38.88 -85.70
C ASP A 248 -52.34 -40.37 -85.82
N LEU A 249 -52.31 -41.11 -84.70
CA LEU A 249 -52.65 -42.53 -84.65
C LEU A 249 -54.10 -42.77 -85.09
N LYS A 250 -55.05 -41.93 -84.67
CA LYS A 250 -56.43 -41.99 -85.14
C LYS A 250 -56.50 -41.75 -86.65
N THR A 251 -55.80 -40.75 -87.16
CA THR A 251 -55.76 -40.45 -88.60
C THR A 251 -55.21 -41.62 -89.42
N VAL A 252 -54.11 -42.24 -88.96
CA VAL A 252 -53.55 -43.44 -89.57
C VAL A 252 -54.55 -44.59 -89.50
N SER A 253 -55.20 -44.80 -88.35
CA SER A 253 -56.22 -45.84 -88.17
C SER A 253 -57.41 -45.63 -89.13
N ASP A 254 -57.90 -44.40 -89.27
CA ASP A 254 -58.98 -44.04 -90.18
C ASP A 254 -58.55 -44.26 -91.65
N LYS A 255 -57.36 -43.79 -92.05
CA LYS A 255 -56.80 -44.02 -93.40
C LYS A 255 -56.64 -45.51 -93.70
N LEU A 256 -56.09 -46.29 -92.77
CA LEU A 256 -55.94 -47.73 -92.92
C LEU A 256 -57.31 -48.42 -93.09
N GLY A 257 -58.32 -48.02 -92.30
CA GLY A 257 -59.69 -48.49 -92.44
C GLY A 257 -60.30 -48.16 -93.80
N THR A 258 -60.06 -46.96 -94.34
CA THR A 258 -60.50 -46.62 -95.70
C THR A 258 -59.80 -47.46 -96.77
N LEU A 259 -58.49 -47.70 -96.65
CA LEU A 259 -57.75 -48.56 -97.60
C LEU A 259 -58.26 -50.01 -97.59
N ALA A 260 -58.58 -50.52 -96.41
CA ALA A 260 -59.12 -51.88 -96.24
C ALA A 260 -60.55 -52.06 -96.79
N THR A 261 -61.31 -50.97 -96.93
CA THR A 261 -62.73 -51.01 -97.36
C THR A 261 -62.96 -50.49 -98.78
N LYS A 262 -62.02 -49.72 -99.34
CA LYS A 262 -62.23 -49.04 -100.61
C LYS A 262 -62.05 -49.99 -101.78
N SER A 263 -63.01 -49.88 -102.69
CA SER A 263 -63.05 -50.41 -104.05
C SER A 263 -61.77 -50.25 -104.84
N ASP A 264 -60.76 -49.48 -104.42
CA ASP A 264 -59.52 -49.23 -105.16
C ASP A 264 -58.61 -50.47 -105.17
N VAL A 265 -58.44 -51.18 -104.05
CA VAL A 265 -57.66 -52.44 -104.02
C VAL A 265 -58.38 -53.52 -104.84
N ASP A 266 -59.70 -53.64 -104.65
CA ASP A 266 -60.54 -54.53 -105.46
C ASP A 266 -60.54 -54.12 -106.95
N ALA A 267 -60.50 -52.82 -107.26
CA ALA A 267 -60.47 -52.30 -108.62
C ALA A 267 -59.11 -52.54 -109.28
N VAL A 268 -58.00 -52.37 -108.54
CA VAL A 268 -56.67 -52.74 -109.02
C VAL A 268 -56.60 -54.25 -109.23
N SER A 269 -57.08 -55.07 -108.29
CA SER A 269 -57.16 -56.53 -108.45
C SER A 269 -57.99 -56.94 -109.69
N LYS A 270 -59.18 -56.34 -109.86
CA LYS A 270 -60.03 -56.55 -111.03
C LYS A 270 -59.37 -56.05 -112.32
N ALA A 271 -58.69 -54.90 -112.29
CA ALA A 271 -57.98 -54.36 -113.44
C ALA A 271 -56.81 -55.26 -113.85
N VAL A 272 -56.04 -55.79 -112.88
CA VAL A 272 -54.98 -56.77 -113.11
C VAL A 272 -55.56 -58.06 -113.70
N ALA A 273 -56.65 -58.58 -113.14
CA ALA A 273 -57.33 -59.75 -113.72
C ALA A 273 -57.83 -59.47 -115.16
N GLY A 274 -58.29 -58.25 -115.43
CA GLY A 274 -58.68 -57.80 -116.77
C GLY A 274 -57.51 -57.71 -117.75
N VAL A 275 -56.34 -57.24 -117.30
CA VAL A 275 -55.10 -57.24 -118.10
C VAL A 275 -54.63 -58.66 -118.36
N ASP A 276 -54.64 -59.53 -117.34
CA ASP A 276 -54.27 -60.95 -117.46
C ASP A 276 -55.13 -61.67 -118.49
N ALA A 277 -56.45 -61.46 -118.46
CA ALA A 277 -57.38 -61.99 -119.46
C ALA A 277 -57.08 -61.46 -120.87
N LYS A 278 -56.75 -60.17 -121.02
CA LYS A 278 -56.33 -59.60 -122.32
C LYS A 278 -55.01 -60.21 -122.81
N VAL A 279 -54.03 -60.42 -121.94
CA VAL A 279 -52.75 -61.06 -122.27
C VAL A 279 -52.97 -62.51 -122.69
N GLY A 280 -53.81 -63.26 -121.97
CA GLY A 280 -54.21 -64.61 -122.36
C GLY A 280 -54.92 -64.63 -123.72
N GLY A 281 -55.80 -63.66 -123.98
CA GLY A 281 -56.44 -63.46 -125.27
C GLY A 281 -55.45 -63.18 -126.41
N VAL A 282 -54.47 -62.32 -126.17
CA VAL A 282 -53.37 -62.05 -127.13
C VAL A 282 -52.52 -63.30 -127.35
N SER A 283 -52.17 -64.04 -126.29
CA SER A 283 -51.43 -65.31 -126.39
C SER A 283 -52.20 -66.34 -127.24
N GLY A 284 -53.50 -66.47 -127.02
CA GLY A 284 -54.38 -67.32 -127.82
C GLY A 284 -54.48 -66.86 -129.28
N ALA A 285 -54.62 -65.55 -129.53
CA ALA A 285 -54.63 -64.99 -130.88
C ALA A 285 -53.30 -65.22 -131.61
N VAL A 286 -52.16 -65.06 -130.93
CA VAL A 286 -50.82 -65.37 -131.46
C VAL A 286 -50.69 -66.87 -131.75
N GLY A 287 -51.17 -67.74 -130.85
CA GLY A 287 -51.22 -69.19 -131.08
C GLY A 287 -52.10 -69.57 -132.29
N GLY A 288 -53.25 -68.92 -132.46
CA GLY A 288 -54.15 -69.10 -133.59
C GLY A 288 -53.52 -68.64 -134.92
N LEU A 289 -52.85 -67.47 -134.93
CA LEU A 289 -52.08 -67.01 -136.09
C LEU A 289 -50.96 -67.98 -136.44
N SER A 290 -50.25 -68.51 -135.44
CA SER A 290 -49.22 -69.54 -135.64
C SER A 290 -49.80 -70.77 -136.34
N GLY A 291 -50.96 -71.26 -135.90
CA GLY A 291 -51.66 -72.39 -136.53
C GLY A 291 -52.16 -72.08 -137.94
N ALA A 292 -52.78 -70.92 -138.17
CA ALA A 292 -53.28 -70.50 -139.48
C ALA A 292 -52.16 -70.27 -140.49
N VAL A 293 -51.04 -69.67 -140.06
CA VAL A 293 -49.83 -69.55 -140.88
C VAL A 293 -49.28 -70.93 -141.19
N TYR A 294 -49.24 -71.86 -140.23
CA TYR A 294 -48.83 -73.25 -140.47
C TYR A 294 -49.70 -73.91 -141.55
N ALA A 295 -51.02 -73.80 -141.44
CA ALA A 295 -51.98 -74.37 -142.39
C ALA A 295 -51.89 -73.69 -143.78
N ALA A 296 -51.78 -72.37 -143.83
CA ALA A 296 -51.63 -71.61 -145.07
C ALA A 296 -50.32 -71.95 -145.80
N VAL A 297 -49.22 -72.11 -145.05
CA VAL A 297 -47.94 -72.54 -145.61
C VAL A 297 -48.05 -73.97 -146.15
N VAL A 298 -48.69 -74.89 -145.45
CA VAL A 298 -48.93 -76.28 -145.92
C VAL A 298 -49.82 -76.30 -147.17
N LEU A 299 -50.92 -75.54 -147.19
CA LEU A 299 -51.82 -75.45 -148.34
C LEU A 299 -51.15 -74.79 -149.55
N ALA A 300 -50.37 -73.73 -149.34
CA ALA A 300 -49.60 -73.09 -150.39
C ALA A 300 -48.56 -74.05 -150.99
N LEU A 301 -47.90 -74.86 -150.16
CA LEU A 301 -47.00 -75.92 -150.62
C LEU A 301 -47.75 -77.01 -151.40
N LEU A 302 -48.93 -77.44 -150.94
CA LEU A 302 -49.76 -78.43 -151.65
C LEU A 302 -50.29 -77.91 -152.99
N ALA A 303 -50.77 -76.67 -153.03
CA ALA A 303 -51.23 -76.02 -154.25
C ALA A 303 -50.09 -75.85 -155.26
N PHE A 304 -48.90 -75.47 -154.78
CA PHE A 304 -47.68 -75.42 -155.60
C PHE A 304 -47.33 -76.79 -156.19
N ILE A 305 -47.37 -77.86 -155.39
CA ILE A 305 -47.15 -79.24 -155.85
C ILE A 305 -48.20 -79.66 -156.89
N MET A 306 -49.48 -79.37 -156.67
CA MET A 306 -50.57 -79.69 -157.61
C MET A 306 -50.44 -78.94 -158.93
N SER A 307 -50.08 -77.65 -158.88
CA SER A 307 -49.85 -76.86 -160.09
C SER A 307 -48.66 -77.39 -160.91
N LEU A 308 -47.63 -77.92 -160.23
CA LEU A 308 -46.48 -78.55 -160.87
C LEU A 308 -46.87 -79.88 -161.56
N LEU A 309 -47.75 -80.68 -160.94
CA LEU A 309 -48.31 -81.91 -161.53
C LEU A 309 -49.18 -81.64 -162.76
N VAL A 310 -50.01 -80.60 -162.73
CA VAL A 310 -50.82 -80.17 -163.89
C VAL A 310 -49.93 -79.70 -165.04
N TYR A 311 -48.90 -78.91 -164.75
CA TYR A 311 -47.93 -78.49 -165.76
C TYR A 311 -47.25 -79.69 -166.44
N MET A 312 -46.88 -80.73 -165.68
CA MET A 312 -46.28 -81.94 -166.24
C MET A 312 -47.26 -82.76 -167.10
N THR A 313 -48.55 -82.79 -166.79
CA THR A 313 -49.56 -83.53 -167.58
C THR A 313 -49.91 -82.83 -168.89
N VAL A 314 -50.07 -81.49 -168.88
CA VAL A 314 -50.27 -80.70 -170.11
C VAL A 314 -49.07 -80.84 -171.06
N ARG A 315 -47.84 -80.78 -170.53
CA ARG A 315 -46.63 -80.91 -171.36
C ARG A 315 -46.52 -82.27 -172.04
N LYS A 316 -47.08 -83.34 -171.47
CA LYS A 316 -47.11 -84.69 -172.06
C LYS A 316 -48.16 -84.84 -173.18
N ALA A 317 -49.21 -84.00 -173.19
CA ALA A 317 -50.29 -84.07 -174.16
C ALA A 317 -50.02 -83.29 -175.46
N ILE A 318 -49.06 -82.35 -175.46
CA ILE A 318 -48.78 -81.47 -176.61
C ILE A 318 -47.67 -82.06 -177.49
N ALA A 319 -48.04 -83.15 -178.15
CA ALA A 319 -47.59 -83.48 -179.50
C ALA A 319 -46.24 -84.21 -179.66
N LYS A 320 -46.13 -85.31 -180.41
CA LYS A 320 -47.06 -86.09 -181.26
C LYS A 320 -47.90 -85.35 -182.31
#